data_AF-A0A955VFC4-F1
#
_entry.id   AF-A0A955VFC4-F1
#
_cell.length_a   1.000
_cell.length_b   1.000
_cell.length_c   1.000
_cell.angle_alpha   90.00
_cell.angle_beta   90.00
_cell.angle_gamma   90.00
#
_symmetry.space_group_name_H-M   'P 1'
#
loop_
_entity.id
_entity.type
_entity.pdbx_description
1 polymer ?
#
loop_
_entity_poly.entity_id
_entity_poly.type
_entity_poly.pdbx_seq_one_letter_code
_entity_poly.pdbx_strand_id
1 'polypeptide(L)'
;SRIDDPDARISRAAFKALGVLGNFDALARLRRYIAQSPTISHAEMATRTIDKIRKQNRSGALLLQFGRRLDKLDKAQREMKEKLDRLGRRKH
;
A
#
# COMPACT_ATOMS: atom_id res chain seq x y z
N SER A 1 -13.86 9.15 -21.04
CA SER A 1 -13.10 7.97 -20.61
C SER A 1 -14.08 6.90 -20.09
N ARG A 2 -13.72 5.62 -19.92
CA ARG A 2 -14.65 4.59 -19.38
C ARG A 2 -15.18 4.89 -17.97
N ILE A 3 -14.60 5.87 -17.28
CA ILE A 3 -15.03 6.36 -15.96
C ILE A 3 -16.16 7.39 -16.10
N ASP A 4 -16.19 8.12 -17.20
CA ASP A 4 -17.26 9.07 -17.56
C ASP A 4 -18.40 8.41 -18.35
N ASP A 5 -18.41 7.07 -18.42
CA ASP A 5 -19.38 6.37 -19.24
C ASP A 5 -20.79 6.59 -18.66
N PRO A 6 -21.77 7.01 -19.47
CA PRO A 6 -23.15 7.20 -19.02
C PRO A 6 -23.78 5.90 -18.51
N ASP A 7 -23.26 4.73 -18.94
CA ASP A 7 -23.60 3.46 -18.33
C ASP A 7 -22.88 3.30 -16.97
N ALA A 8 -23.69 3.39 -15.91
CA ALA A 8 -23.24 3.19 -14.54
C ALA A 8 -22.55 1.83 -14.29
N ARG A 9 -22.83 0.80 -15.10
CA ARG A 9 -22.16 -0.50 -15.02
C ARG A 9 -20.72 -0.40 -15.49
N ILE A 10 -20.49 0.30 -16.60
CA ILE A 10 -19.17 0.50 -17.20
C ILE A 10 -18.32 1.37 -16.28
N SER A 11 -18.90 2.47 -15.76
CA SER A 11 -18.26 3.33 -14.76
C SER A 11 -17.87 2.55 -13.50
N ARG A 12 -18.78 1.76 -12.90
CA ARG A 12 -18.49 0.92 -11.73
C ARG A 12 -17.39 -0.11 -11.98
N ALA A 13 -17.42 -0.77 -13.13
CA ALA A 13 -16.40 -1.75 -13.50
C ALA A 13 -15.02 -1.09 -13.61
N ALA A 14 -14.95 0.12 -14.18
CA ALA A 14 -13.72 0.90 -14.25
C ALA A 14 -13.20 1.26 -12.85
N PHE A 15 -14.04 1.78 -11.95
CA PHE A 15 -13.64 2.06 -10.56
C PHE A 15 -13.15 0.81 -9.82
N LYS A 16 -13.86 -0.32 -9.98
CA LYS A 16 -13.49 -1.58 -9.36
C LYS A 16 -12.13 -2.08 -9.85
N ALA A 17 -11.89 -2.01 -11.17
CA ALA A 17 -10.62 -2.39 -11.76
C ALA A 17 -9.46 -1.50 -11.25
N LEU A 18 -9.66 -0.18 -11.18
CA LEU A 18 -8.65 0.76 -10.66
C LEU A 18 -8.33 0.49 -9.18
N GLY A 19 -9.35 0.19 -8.36
CA GLY A 19 -9.17 -0.18 -6.96
C GLY A 19 -8.57 -1.57 -6.72
N VAL A 20 -8.55 -2.45 -7.73
CA VAL A 20 -7.85 -3.75 -7.67
C VAL A 20 -6.39 -3.61 -8.11
N LEU A 21 -6.13 -2.80 -9.14
CA LEU A 21 -4.79 -2.61 -9.69
C LEU A 21 -3.86 -1.80 -8.76
N GLY A 22 -4.40 -1.00 -7.84
CA GLY A 22 -3.58 -0.30 -6.83
C GLY A 22 -2.64 0.78 -7.39
N ASN A 23 -2.81 1.19 -8.66
CA ASN A 23 -1.89 2.06 -9.37
C ASN A 23 -2.00 3.54 -8.89
N PHE A 24 -0.88 4.16 -8.51
CA PHE A 24 -0.82 5.56 -8.08
C PHE A 24 -1.19 6.56 -9.19
N ASP A 25 -0.99 6.24 -10.47
CA ASP A 25 -1.46 7.10 -11.57
C ASP A 25 -2.98 7.13 -11.66
N ALA A 26 -3.64 6.05 -11.25
CA ALA A 26 -5.10 6.01 -11.15
C ALA A 26 -5.61 6.98 -10.07
N LEU A 27 -4.87 7.15 -8.96
CA LEU A 27 -5.22 8.09 -7.88
C LEU A 27 -5.28 9.54 -8.37
N ALA A 28 -4.32 9.97 -9.19
CA ALA A 28 -4.29 11.32 -9.75
C ALA A 28 -5.46 11.57 -10.72
N ARG A 29 -5.76 10.58 -11.57
CA ARG A 29 -6.89 10.64 -12.50
C ARG A 29 -8.24 10.61 -11.79
N LEU A 30 -8.39 9.77 -10.76
CA LEU A 30 -9.58 9.70 -9.91
C LEU A 30 -9.81 11.01 -9.15
N ARG A 31 -8.76 11.65 -8.62
CA ARG A 31 -8.87 12.96 -7.95
C ARG A 31 -9.32 14.07 -8.89
N ARG A 32 -8.76 14.15 -10.10
CA ARG A 32 -9.22 15.13 -11.10
C ARG A 32 -10.67 14.87 -11.51
N TYR A 33 -11.05 13.60 -11.65
CA TYR A 33 -12.41 13.20 -11.98
C TYR A 33 -13.42 13.60 -10.89
N ILE A 34 -13.08 13.46 -9.61
CA ILE A 34 -13.91 13.96 -8.49
C ILE A 34 -14.13 15.48 -8.59
N ALA A 35 -13.07 16.22 -8.93
CA ALA A 35 -13.14 17.68 -9.03
C ALA A 35 -13.95 18.18 -10.24
N GLN A 36 -14.16 17.33 -11.25
CA GLN A 36 -14.85 17.67 -12.50
C GLN A 36 -16.24 17.01 -12.63
N SER A 37 -16.63 16.13 -11.70
CA SER A 37 -17.87 15.37 -11.78
C SER A 37 -19.06 16.10 -11.13
N PRO A 38 -20.20 16.22 -11.83
CA PRO A 38 -21.39 16.91 -11.32
C PRO A 38 -22.29 16.06 -10.40
N THR A 39 -22.06 14.75 -10.27
CA THR A 39 -22.94 13.82 -9.54
C THR A 39 -22.29 13.20 -8.31
N ILE A 40 -22.95 13.36 -7.16
CA ILE A 40 -22.52 12.90 -5.82
C ILE A 40 -22.09 11.42 -5.80
N SER A 41 -22.80 10.55 -6.53
CA SER A 41 -22.52 9.10 -6.57
C SER A 41 -21.13 8.74 -7.12
N HIS A 42 -20.63 9.52 -8.08
CA HIS A 42 -19.32 9.31 -8.69
C HIS A 42 -18.19 9.76 -7.77
N ALA A 43 -18.39 10.85 -7.03
CA ALA A 43 -17.43 11.33 -6.03
C ALA A 43 -17.28 10.33 -4.87
N GLU A 44 -18.37 9.74 -4.39
CA GLU A 44 -18.32 8.72 -3.34
C GLU A 44 -17.59 7.45 -3.79
N MET A 45 -17.88 6.95 -5.00
CA MET A 45 -17.20 5.75 -5.54
C MET A 45 -15.70 5.99 -5.74
N ALA A 46 -15.32 7.15 -6.25
CA ALA A 46 -13.93 7.53 -6.39
C ALA A 46 -13.23 7.63 -5.02
N THR A 47 -13.90 8.19 -4.00
CA THR A 47 -13.37 8.30 -2.63
C THR A 47 -13.12 6.93 -1.99
N ARG A 48 -14.07 5.99 -2.14
CA ARG A 48 -13.90 4.61 -1.66
C ARG A 48 -12.76 3.88 -2.38
N THR A 49 -12.61 4.12 -3.68
CA THR A 49 -11.52 3.55 -4.49
C THR A 49 -10.16 4.07 -4.02
N ILE A 50 -10.05 5.37 -3.76
CA ILE A 50 -8.86 6.02 -3.19
C ILE A 50 -8.48 5.41 -1.84
N ASP A 51 -9.46 5.23 -0.94
CA ASP A 51 -9.20 4.64 0.39
C ASP A 51 -8.72 3.19 0.30
N LYS A 52 -9.28 2.40 -0.62
CA LYS A 52 -8.84 1.03 -0.88
C LYS A 52 -7.39 0.96 -1.35
N ILE A 53 -7.00 1.81 -2.31
CA ILE A 53 -5.62 1.88 -2.83
C ILE A 53 -4.65 2.31 -1.71
N ARG A 54 -5.05 3.25 -0.84
CA ARG A 54 -4.22 3.68 0.30
C ARG A 54 -4.02 2.54 1.31
N LYS A 55 -5.07 1.79 1.65
CA LYS A 55 -5.00 0.66 2.58
C LYS A 55 -4.06 -0.43 2.05
N GLN A 56 -4.19 -0.81 0.78
CA GLN A 56 -3.31 -1.81 0.15
C GLN A 56 -1.84 -1.37 0.17
N ASN A 57 -1.55 -0.11 -0.14
CA ASN A 57 -0.18 0.42 -0.11
C ASN A 57 0.38 0.53 1.31
N ARG A 58 -0.45 0.90 2.30
CA ARG A 58 -0.05 0.95 3.71
C ARG A 58 0.37 -0.43 4.22
N SER A 59 -0.32 -1.49 3.80
CA SER A 59 0.07 -2.87 4.12
C SER A 59 1.43 -3.23 3.52
N GLY A 60 1.72 -2.85 2.27
CA GLY A 60 3.04 -3.03 1.67
C GLY A 60 4.16 -2.30 2.42
N ALA A 61 3.93 -1.04 2.78
CA ALA A 61 4.88 -0.25 3.58
C ALA A 61 5.12 -0.85 4.98
N LEU A 62 4.07 -1.40 5.60
CA LEU A 62 4.17 -2.05 6.89
C LEU A 62 4.98 -3.35 6.81
N LEU A 63 4.78 -4.17 5.76
CA LEU A 63 5.58 -5.37 5.52
C LEU A 63 7.07 -5.05 5.32
N LEU A 64 7.38 -3.98 4.59
CA LEU A 64 8.76 -3.47 4.44
C LEU A 64 9.37 -3.05 5.79
N GLN A 65 8.59 -2.38 6.66
CA GLN A 65 9.08 -2.02 7.99
C GLN A 65 9.32 -3.25 8.87
N PHE A 66 8.44 -4.26 8.81
CA PHE A 66 8.65 -5.52 9.52
C PHE A 66 9.90 -6.24 9.04
N GLY A 67 10.12 -6.35 7.72
CA GLY A 67 11.34 -6.94 7.15
C GLY A 67 12.61 -6.28 7.68
N ARG A 68 12.70 -4.94 7.63
CA ARG A 68 13.87 -4.20 8.17
C ARG A 68 14.09 -4.44 9.67
N ARG A 69 13.00 -4.65 10.42
CA ARG A 69 13.08 -4.90 11.87
C ARG A 69 13.56 -6.32 12.16
N LEU A 70 13.17 -7.29 11.34
CA LEU A 70 13.69 -8.67 11.39
C LEU A 70 15.18 -8.71 11.04
N ASP A 71 15.64 -7.99 10.01
CA ASP A 71 17.06 -7.93 9.67
C ASP A 71 17.92 -7.37 10.82
N LYS A 72 17.42 -6.34 11.51
CA LYS A 72 18.08 -5.78 12.69
C LYS A 72 18.16 -6.79 13.83
N LEU A 73 17.12 -7.59 14.04
CA LEU A 73 17.10 -8.63 15.06
C LEU A 73 18.09 -9.75 14.73
N ASP A 74 18.15 -10.19 13.46
CA ASP A 74 19.13 -11.19 13.01
C ASP A 74 20.57 -10.71 13.26
N LYS A 75 20.86 -9.45 12.89
CA LYS A 75 22.16 -8.84 13.14
C LYS A 75 22.50 -8.79 14.63
N ALA A 76 21.57 -8.35 15.48
CA ALA A 76 21.77 -8.29 16.92
C ALA A 76 22.03 -9.68 17.53
N GLN A 77 21.34 -10.72 17.04
CA GLN A 77 21.57 -12.10 17.49
C GLN A 77 22.96 -12.60 17.10
N ARG A 78 23.45 -12.32 15.89
CA ARG A 78 24.81 -12.67 15.47
C ARG A 78 25.87 -11.99 16.34
N GLU A 79 25.74 -10.70 16.58
CA GLU A 79 26.68 -9.95 17.43
C GLU A 79 26.68 -10.47 18.88
N MET A 80 25.52 -10.85 19.41
CA MET A 80 25.41 -11.43 20.75
C MET A 80 26.09 -12.81 20.82
N LYS A 81 25.91 -13.65 19.79
CA LYS A 81 26.58 -14.94 19.68
C LYS A 81 28.10 -14.79 19.64
N GLU A 82 28.61 -13.87 18.82
CA GLU A 82 30.05 -13.58 18.77
C GLU A 82 30.60 -13.08 20.11
N LYS A 83 29.86 -12.25 20.83
CA LYS A 83 30.24 -11.79 22.18
C LYS A 83 30.31 -12.95 23.18
N LEU A 84 29.33 -13.87 23.14
CA LEU A 84 29.34 -15.06 23.99
C LEU A 84 30.55 -15.96 23.68
N ASP A 85 30.85 -16.19 22.40
CA ASP A 85 32.02 -16.99 22.00
C ASP A 85 33.34 -16.36 22.47
N ARG A 86 33.47 -15.03 22.39
CA ARG A 86 34.65 -14.30 22.90
C ARG A 86 34.80 -14.39 24.41
N LEU A 87 33.69 -14.37 25.15
CA LEU A 87 33.71 -14.52 26.62
C LEU A 87 34.04 -15.95 27.04
N GLY A 88 33.56 -16.96 26.31
CA GLY A 88 33.91 -18.36 26.54
C GLY A 88 35.39 -18.67 26.34
N ARG A 89 36.02 -18.09 25.31
CA ARG A 89 37.46 -18.26 25.04
C ARG A 89 38.40 -17.54 26.02
N ARG A 90 37.90 -16.59 26.82
CA ARG A 90 38.70 -15.88 27.84
C ARG A 90 38.71 -16.59 29.20
N LYS A 91 37.89 -17.63 29.38
CA LYS A 91 37.77 -18.40 30.63
C LYS A 91 38.51 -19.74 30.60
N HIS A 92 39.19 -20.06 29.50
CA HIS A 92 40.14 -21.16 29.34
C HIS A 92 41.52 -20.58 29.02
#